data_AF-A0A1F6N0I1-F1
#
_entry.id   AF-A0A1F6N0I1-F1
#
_cell.length_a   1.000
_cell.length_b   1.000
_cell.length_c   1.000
_cell.angle_alpha   90.00
_cell.angle_beta   90.00
_cell.angle_gamma   90.00
#
_symmetry.space_group_name_H-M   'P 1'
#
loop_
_entity.id
_entity.type
_entity.pdbx_description
1 polymer ?
#
loop_
_entity_poly.entity_id
_entity_poly.type
_entity_poly.pdbx_seq_one_letter_code
_entity_poly.pdbx_strand_id
1 'polypeptide(L)'
;MTTNNFLLGIIAIGKDVGLFFLSVAENNQLIGFFIGFVIAVLITGFILTKNPRHIPLILRYSTTESFARIANQGKHSKVYYTEFSHFLKVYTQVRIVFYVSFIVLCIMIATTVLVYRP
;
A
#
# COMPACT_ATOMS: atom_id res chain seq x y z
N MET A 1 -38.58 14.22 2.69
CA MET A 1 -38.46 12.74 2.84
C MET A 1 -37.11 12.18 2.39
N THR A 2 -36.37 12.81 1.47
CA THR A 2 -35.07 12.34 0.95
C THR A 2 -33.92 12.37 1.96
N THR A 3 -33.86 13.39 2.83
CA THR A 3 -32.78 13.54 3.82
C THR A 3 -32.74 12.41 4.86
N ASN A 4 -33.91 11.86 5.22
CA ASN A 4 -34.01 10.76 6.19
C ASN A 4 -33.47 9.45 5.62
N ASN A 5 -33.77 9.15 4.35
CA ASN A 5 -33.29 7.94 3.69
C ASN A 5 -31.77 7.98 3.44
N PHE A 6 -31.22 9.16 3.16
CA PHE A 6 -29.78 9.35 3.02
C PHE A 6 -29.03 9.15 4.35
N LEU A 7 -29.54 9.71 5.44
CA LEU A 7 -28.97 9.53 6.78
C LEU A 7 -29.04 8.07 7.24
N LEU A 8 -30.18 7.40 6.98
CA LEU A 8 -30.33 5.96 7.26
C LEU A 8 -29.38 5.11 6.41
N GLY A 9 -29.13 5.49 5.16
CA GLY A 9 -28.14 4.85 4.29
C GLY A 9 -26.73 4.96 4.85
N ILE A 10 -26.32 6.14 5.32
CA ILE A 10 -25.00 6.34 5.95
C ILE A 10 -24.87 5.51 7.23
N ILE A 11 -25.91 5.48 8.07
CA ILE A 11 -25.92 4.69 9.31
C ILE A 11 -25.81 3.19 9.00
N ALA A 12 -26.53 2.71 7.97
CA ALA A 12 -26.46 1.32 7.53
C ALA A 12 -25.05 0.96 7.04
N ILE A 13 -24.46 1.78 6.17
CA ILE A 13 -23.08 1.59 5.69
C ILE A 13 -22.10 1.60 6.87
N GLY A 14 -22.23 2.54 7.80
CA GLY A 14 -21.37 2.61 8.98
C GLY A 14 -21.46 1.37 9.87
N LYS A 15 -22.68 0.81 10.04
CA LYS A 15 -22.91 -0.43 10.78
C LYS A 15 -22.28 -1.63 10.08
N ASP A 16 -22.45 -1.75 8.77
CA ASP A 16 -21.87 -2.84 7.97
C ASP A 16 -20.34 -2.80 7.97
N VAL A 17 -19.76 -1.59 7.90
CA VAL A 17 -18.31 -1.38 8.07
C VAL A 17 -17.85 -1.79 9.47
N GLY A 18 -18.62 -1.45 10.51
CA GLY A 18 -18.31 -1.87 11.89
C GLY A 18 -18.32 -3.39 12.07
N LEU A 19 -19.34 -4.07 11.54
CA LEU A 19 -19.45 -5.53 11.56
C LEU A 19 -18.33 -6.21 10.75
N PHE A 20 -17.92 -5.59 9.64
CA PHE A 20 -16.78 -6.06 8.86
C PHE A 20 -15.47 -6.04 9.68
N PHE A 21 -15.17 -4.94 10.38
CA PHE A 21 -13.97 -4.88 11.22
C PHE A 21 -14.01 -5.86 12.39
N LEU A 22 -15.19 -6.11 12.98
CA LEU A 22 -15.39 -7.14 13.99
C LEU A 22 -15.14 -8.56 13.45
N SER A 23 -15.71 -8.89 12.29
CA SER A 23 -15.50 -10.18 11.60
C SER A 23 -14.02 -10.42 11.28
N VAL A 24 -13.30 -9.39 10.82
CA VAL A 24 -11.85 -9.47 10.57
C VAL A 24 -11.09 -9.61 11.88
N ALA A 25 -11.47 -8.90 12.94
CA ALA A 25 -10.82 -8.94 14.25
C ALA A 25 -10.98 -10.29 14.98
N GLU A 26 -12.09 -11.00 14.76
CA GLU A 26 -12.32 -12.32 15.37
C GLU A 26 -11.54 -13.44 14.67
N ASN A 27 -11.08 -13.21 13.44
CA ASN A 27 -10.41 -14.23 12.63
C ASN A 27 -8.88 -14.07 12.68
N ASN A 28 -8.26 -14.57 13.75
CA ASN A 28 -6.81 -14.49 13.99
C ASN A 28 -5.94 -14.95 12.80
N GLN A 29 -6.40 -15.92 12.00
CA GLN A 29 -5.67 -16.38 10.81
C GLN A 29 -5.65 -15.33 9.70
N LEU A 30 -6.76 -14.63 9.48
CA LEU A 30 -6.85 -13.55 8.50
C LEU A 30 -5.99 -12.35 8.91
N ILE A 31 -6.04 -11.96 10.19
CA ILE A 31 -5.18 -10.89 10.73
C ILE A 31 -3.70 -11.25 10.58
N GLY A 32 -3.32 -12.47 10.96
CA GLY A 32 -1.95 -12.95 10.83
C GLY A 32 -1.48 -12.95 9.37
N PHE A 33 -2.34 -13.36 8.44
CA PHE A 33 -2.07 -13.28 7.01
C PHE A 33 -1.88 -11.82 6.55
N PHE A 34 -2.78 -10.90 6.92
CA PHE A 34 -2.69 -9.49 6.49
C PHE A 34 -1.41 -8.83 7.00
N ILE A 35 -1.06 -9.06 8.27
CA ILE A 35 0.18 -8.54 8.86
C ILE A 35 1.40 -9.13 8.14
N GLY A 36 1.42 -10.45 7.93
CA GLY A 36 2.50 -11.13 7.22
C GLY A 36 2.66 -10.65 5.78
N PHE A 37 1.54 -10.43 5.08
CA PHE A 37 1.50 -9.89 3.73
C PHE A 37 2.09 -8.47 3.68
N VAL A 38 1.67 -7.57 4.57
CA VAL A 38 2.20 -6.20 4.65
C VAL A 38 3.71 -6.22 4.91
N ILE A 39 4.18 -7.05 5.85
CA ILE A 39 5.61 -7.20 6.14
C ILE A 39 6.37 -7.69 4.90
N ALA A 40 5.86 -8.72 4.21
CA ALA A 40 6.49 -9.26 3.01
C ALA A 40 6.62 -8.22 1.88
N VAL A 41 5.59 -7.40 1.67
CA VAL A 41 5.60 -6.31 0.67
C VAL A 41 6.64 -5.25 1.04
N LEU A 42 6.72 -4.86 2.31
CA LEU A 42 7.71 -3.89 2.79
C LEU A 42 9.14 -4.42 2.65
N ILE A 43 9.40 -5.67 3.04
CA ILE A 43 10.71 -6.33 2.88
C ILE A 43 11.09 -6.39 1.40
N THR A 44 10.17 -6.79 0.53
CA THR A 44 10.40 -6.83 -0.93
C THR A 44 10.76 -5.44 -1.45
N GLY A 45 10.04 -4.41 -1.01
CA GLY A 45 10.35 -3.02 -1.31
C GLY A 45 11.76 -2.61 -0.87
N PHE A 46 12.17 -2.99 0.34
CA PHE A 46 13.51 -2.70 0.87
C PHE A 46 14.62 -3.39 0.10
N ILE A 47 14.42 -4.64 -0.31
CA ILE A 47 15.37 -5.39 -1.13
C ILE A 47 15.56 -4.70 -2.49
N LEU A 48 14.46 -4.22 -3.10
CA LEU A 48 14.50 -3.54 -4.39
C LEU A 48 15.18 -2.16 -4.31
N THR A 49 14.86 -1.35 -3.29
CA THR A 49 15.40 0.02 -3.20
C THR A 49 16.78 0.11 -2.58
N LYS A 50 17.23 -0.92 -1.84
CA LYS A 50 18.45 -0.94 -0.99
C LYS A 50 18.51 0.16 0.09
N ASN A 51 17.55 1.08 0.10
CA ASN A 51 17.39 2.14 1.06
C ASN A 51 15.88 2.35 1.33
N PRO A 52 15.42 2.11 2.58
CA PRO A 52 14.01 2.19 2.93
C PRO A 52 13.43 3.61 2.76
N ARG A 53 14.26 4.65 2.87
CA ARG A 53 13.83 6.05 2.73
C ARG A 53 13.40 6.41 1.31
N HIS A 54 13.80 5.63 0.31
CA HIS A 54 13.45 5.87 -1.10
C HIS A 54 12.02 5.44 -1.43
N ILE A 55 11.46 4.45 -0.74
CA ILE A 55 10.12 3.91 -1.01
C ILE A 55 9.04 5.00 -0.97
N PRO A 56 8.87 5.77 0.13
CA PRO A 56 7.83 6.80 0.16
C PRO A 56 8.05 7.90 -0.89
N LEU A 57 9.30 8.18 -1.26
CA LEU A 57 9.62 9.15 -2.33
C LEU A 57 9.22 8.64 -3.71
N ILE A 58 9.43 7.34 -3.99
CA ILE A 58 9.05 6.68 -5.24
C ILE A 58 7.51 6.57 -5.37
N LEU A 59 6.82 6.26 -4.28
CA LEU A 59 5.37 6.12 -4.27
C LEU A 59 4.64 7.46 -4.36
N ARG A 60 5.19 8.52 -3.75
CA ARG A 60 4.54 9.83 -3.66
C ARG A 60 4.77 10.73 -4.87
N TYR A 61 5.99 10.74 -5.42
CA TYR A 61 6.40 11.73 -6.42
C TYR A 61 6.54 11.12 -7.83
N SER A 62 6.59 12.00 -8.83
CA SER A 62 6.87 11.62 -10.22
C SER A 62 8.33 11.16 -10.38
N THR A 63 8.62 10.40 -11.44
CA THR A 63 9.96 9.84 -11.67
C THR A 63 11.07 10.89 -11.60
N THR A 64 10.89 12.04 -12.25
CA THR A 64 11.89 13.12 -12.28
C THR A 64 12.07 13.78 -10.91
N GLU A 65 10.98 13.99 -10.19
CA GLU A 65 11.02 14.60 -8.85
C GLU A 65 11.59 13.63 -7.80
N SER A 66 11.22 12.36 -7.85
CA SER A 66 11.81 11.32 -7.01
C SER A 66 13.31 11.19 -7.27
N PHE A 67 13.74 11.20 -8.54
CA PHE A 67 15.15 11.17 -8.90
C PHE A 67 15.90 12.38 -8.35
N ALA A 68 15.39 13.60 -8.57
CA ALA A 68 16.02 14.81 -8.05
C ALA A 68 16.13 14.81 -6.52
N ARG A 69 15.08 14.37 -5.80
CA ARG A 69 15.07 14.30 -4.34
C ARG A 69 16.00 13.23 -3.78
N ILE A 70 16.17 12.10 -4.48
CA ILE A 70 17.08 11.02 -4.07
C ILE A 70 18.53 11.39 -4.42
N ALA A 71 18.76 11.96 -5.60
CA ALA A 71 20.08 12.41 -6.06
C ALA A 71 20.64 13.57 -5.21
N ASN A 72 19.80 14.53 -4.80
CA ASN A 72 20.23 15.70 -4.02
C ASN A 72 20.53 15.41 -2.53
N GLN A 73 20.24 14.20 -2.02
CA GLN A 73 20.54 13.83 -0.63
C GLN A 73 22.02 13.48 -0.38
N GLY A 74 22.82 13.36 -1.43
CA GLY A 74 24.25 13.03 -1.36
C GLY A 74 25.18 14.22 -1.09
N LYS A 75 24.97 15.01 -0.03
CA LYS A 75 25.98 16.02 0.38
C LYS A 75 27.24 15.42 1.04
N HIS A 76 27.24 14.13 1.38
CA HIS A 76 28.39 13.44 1.98
C HIS A 76 28.82 12.14 1.28
N SER A 77 28.19 11.75 0.18
CA SER A 77 28.67 10.60 -0.61
C SER A 77 28.54 10.93 -2.09
N LYS A 78 29.68 11.29 -2.70
CA LYS A 78 29.85 11.60 -4.13
C LYS A 78 29.67 10.37 -5.05
N VAL A 79 28.99 9.32 -4.61
CA VAL A 79 28.90 8.05 -5.33
C VAL A 79 27.48 7.52 -5.28
N TYR A 80 26.55 8.19 -5.97
CA TYR A 80 25.47 7.48 -6.64
C TYR A 80 25.68 7.65 -8.15
N TYR A 81 26.59 6.84 -8.69
CA TYR A 81 26.68 6.50 -10.11
C TYR A 81 25.57 5.49 -10.47
N THR A 82 24.32 5.79 -10.14
CA THR A 82 23.20 5.05 -10.72
C THR A 82 22.68 5.87 -11.87
N GLU A 83 23.00 5.42 -13.08
CA GLU A 83 22.38 5.92 -14.30
C GLU A 83 20.87 6.03 -14.11
N PHE A 84 20.26 7.07 -14.70
CA PHE A 84 18.82 7.28 -14.66
C PHE A 84 18.04 6.02 -15.12
N SER A 85 18.62 5.24 -16.03
CA SER A 85 18.13 3.93 -16.49
C SER A 85 17.92 2.93 -15.33
N HIS A 86 18.91 2.79 -14.45
CA HIS A 86 18.85 1.92 -13.29
C HIS A 86 17.84 2.42 -12.26
N PHE A 87 17.80 3.74 -12.02
CA PHE A 87 16.79 4.35 -11.15
C PHE A 87 15.37 4.09 -11.68
N LEU A 88 15.15 4.30 -12.98
CA LEU A 88 13.84 4.09 -13.62
C LEU A 88 13.36 2.65 -13.47
N LYS A 89 14.28 1.67 -13.61
CA LYS A 89 13.97 0.26 -13.37
C LYS A 89 13.50 0.00 -11.95
N VAL A 90 14.24 0.50 -10.95
CA VAL A 90 13.88 0.35 -9.53
C VAL A 90 12.57 1.09 -9.22
N TYR A 91 12.40 2.30 -9.72
CA TYR A 91 11.19 3.12 -9.56
C TYR A 91 9.94 2.36 -10.02
N THR A 92 10.00 1.81 -11.24
CA THR A 92 8.91 1.05 -11.84
C THR A 92 8.64 -0.23 -11.06
N GLN A 93 9.68 -1.00 -10.72
CA GLN A 93 9.54 -2.24 -9.95
C GLN A 93 8.88 -2.01 -8.60
N VAL A 94 9.31 -1.00 -7.85
CA VAL A 94 8.73 -0.65 -6.54
C VAL A 94 7.26 -0.28 -6.70
N ARG A 95 6.93 0.62 -7.64
CA ARG A 95 5.53 0.99 -7.86
C ARG A 95 4.65 -0.19 -8.25
N ILE A 96 5.11 -1.05 -9.15
CA ILE A 96 4.39 -2.27 -9.55
C ILE A 96 4.16 -3.15 -8.33
N VAL A 97 5.18 -3.46 -7.54
CA VAL A 97 5.06 -4.31 -6.35
C VAL A 97 4.04 -3.75 -5.39
N PHE A 98 4.11 -2.46 -5.06
CA PHE A 98 3.19 -1.85 -4.11
C PHE A 98 1.76 -1.74 -4.67
N TYR A 99 1.57 -1.38 -5.95
CA TYR A 99 0.23 -1.29 -6.54
C TYR A 99 -0.41 -2.64 -6.75
N VAL A 100 0.32 -3.64 -7.25
CA VAL A 100 -0.19 -5.01 -7.39
C VAL A 100 -0.52 -5.57 -6.01
N SER A 101 0.35 -5.37 -5.02
CA SER A 101 0.07 -5.82 -3.65
C SER A 101 -1.14 -5.12 -3.04
N PHE A 102 -1.34 -3.83 -3.32
CA PHE A 102 -2.52 -3.09 -2.90
C PHE A 102 -3.80 -3.62 -3.57
N ILE A 103 -3.76 -3.92 -4.87
CA ILE A 103 -4.89 -4.51 -5.59
C ILE A 103 -5.22 -5.89 -5.00
N VAL A 104 -4.21 -6.74 -4.76
CA VAL A 104 -4.39 -8.04 -4.11
C VAL A 104 -5.01 -7.89 -2.72
N LEU A 105 -4.53 -6.93 -1.92
CA LEU A 105 -5.10 -6.62 -0.61
C LEU A 105 -6.57 -6.21 -0.71
N CYS A 106 -6.93 -5.34 -1.66
CA CYS A 106 -8.32 -4.93 -1.90
C CYS A 106 -9.21 -6.11 -2.32
N ILE A 107 -8.73 -6.97 -3.23
CA ILE A 107 -9.44 -8.18 -3.65
C ILE A 107 -9.66 -9.10 -2.46
N MET A 108 -8.61 -9.34 -1.66
CA MET A 108 -8.70 -10.18 -0.47
C MET A 108 -9.75 -9.66 0.50
N ILE A 109 -9.70 -8.37 0.84
CA ILE A 109 -10.70 -7.72 1.69
C ILE A 109 -12.11 -7.91 1.11
N ALA A 110 -12.30 -7.64 -0.19
CA ALA A 110 -13.59 -7.78 -0.84
C ALA A 110 -14.09 -9.24 -0.81
N THR A 111 -13.23 -10.22 -1.06
CA THR A 111 -13.58 -11.65 -0.99
C THR A 111 -13.92 -12.08 0.44
N THR A 112 -13.18 -11.59 1.45
CA THR A 112 -13.51 -11.85 2.85
C THR A 112 -14.88 -11.30 3.19
N VAL A 113 -15.22 -10.06 2.79
CA VAL A 113 -16.56 -9.48 2.98
C VAL A 113 -17.65 -10.31 2.30
N LEU A 114 -17.40 -10.74 1.06
CA LEU A 114 -18.40 -11.46 0.26
C LEU A 114 -18.64 -12.88 0.74
N VAL A 115 -17.59 -13.57 1.20
CA VAL A 115 -17.65 -14.96 1.69
C VAL A 115 -18.09 -15.00 3.14
N TYR A 116 -17.66 -14.05 3.97
CA TYR A 116 -18.11 -13.88 5.36
C TYR A 116 -19.46 -13.14 5.40
N ARG A 117 -20.47 -13.71 4.73
CA ARG A 117 -21.86 -13.37 5.02
C ARG A 117 -22.30 -14.19 6.22
N PRO A 118 -22.71 -13.56 7.34
CA PRO A 118 -23.40 -14.28 8.41
C PRO A 118 -24.71 -14.90 7.91
#